data_AF-A0A7X4CHD5-F1
#
_entry.id   AF-A0A7X4CHD5-F1
#
_cell.length_a   1.000
_cell.length_b   1.000
_cell.length_c   1.000
_cell.angle_alpha   90.00
_cell.angle_beta   90.00
_cell.angle_gamma   90.00
#
_symmetry.space_group_name_H-M   'P 1'
#
loop_
_entity.id
_entity.type
_entity.pdbx_description
1 polymer ?
#
loop_
_entity_poly.entity_id
_entity_poly.type
_entity_poly.pdbx_seq_one_letter_code
_entity_poly.pdbx_strand_id
1 'polypeptide(L)'
;FLALTPVGDAPALQCLAHNLVAELDWLRATPTGAELARRRAARLTSSQEANLLRWGYPYVMDEFRFHMTLTGKLTGTRCLLAETAIRNRLPELPRPFDMAEIALVGERADGMFHTLNRYALIG
;
A
#
# COMPACT_ATOMS: atom_id res chain seq x y z
N PHE A 1 12.26 5.55 3.43
CA PHE A 1 12.45 4.76 2.22
C PHE A 1 12.10 5.64 1.03
N LEU A 2 12.41 5.23 -0.20
CA LEU A 2 12.00 5.93 -1.40
C LEU A 2 10.82 5.19 -2.05
N ALA A 3 9.87 5.93 -2.59
CA ALA A 3 8.70 5.39 -3.26
C ALA A 3 8.21 6.34 -4.37
N LEU A 4 7.54 5.78 -5.38
CA LEU A 4 6.76 6.58 -6.33
C LEU A 4 5.42 6.93 -5.70
N THR A 5 4.96 8.15 -5.89
CA THR A 5 3.67 8.64 -5.39
C THR A 5 2.92 9.35 -6.52
N PRO A 6 1.58 9.34 -6.52
CA PRO A 6 0.80 10.16 -7.44
C PRO A 6 1.13 11.65 -7.25
N VAL A 7 1.06 12.42 -8.33
CA VAL A 7 1.16 13.88 -8.28
C VAL A 7 -0.25 14.46 -8.18
N GLY A 8 -0.50 15.29 -7.17
CA GLY A 8 -1.82 15.87 -6.91
C GLY A 8 -2.78 14.89 -6.21
N ASP A 9 -4.06 15.26 -6.18
CA ASP A 9 -5.10 14.43 -5.57
C ASP A 9 -5.46 13.26 -6.50
N ALA A 10 -5.70 12.08 -5.90
CA ALA A 10 -6.07 10.87 -6.63
C ALA A 10 -7.38 10.27 -6.11
N PRO A 11 -8.52 11.01 -6.17
CA PRO A 11 -9.76 10.59 -5.52
C PRO A 11 -10.34 9.29 -6.09
N ALA A 12 -10.21 9.05 -7.40
CA ALA A 12 -10.65 7.79 -8.01
C ALA A 12 -9.86 6.58 -7.47
N LEU A 13 -8.55 6.75 -7.29
CA LEU A 13 -7.68 5.72 -6.70
C LEU A 13 -7.99 5.52 -5.21
N GLN A 14 -8.27 6.60 -4.47
CA GLN A 14 -8.69 6.50 -3.08
C GLN A 14 -10.03 5.77 -2.95
N CYS A 15 -11.02 6.10 -3.77
CA CYS A 15 -12.31 5.42 -3.82
C CYS A 15 -12.16 3.93 -4.17
N LEU A 16 -11.34 3.60 -5.18
CA LEU A 16 -11.03 2.21 -5.52
C LEU A 16 -10.42 1.47 -4.33
N ALA A 17 -9.42 2.04 -3.66
CA ALA A 17 -8.79 1.43 -2.50
C ALA A 17 -9.77 1.22 -1.33
N HIS A 18 -10.67 2.19 -1.09
CA HIS A 18 -11.70 2.08 -0.06
C HIS A 18 -12.66 0.93 -0.34
N ASN A 19 -13.16 0.85 -1.57
CA ASN A 19 -14.09 -0.20 -1.99
C ASN A 19 -13.43 -1.59 -1.90
N LEU A 20 -12.17 -1.71 -2.32
CA LEU A 20 -11.44 -2.98 -2.21
C LEU A 20 -11.26 -3.41 -0.75
N VAL A 21 -10.93 -2.50 0.17
CA VAL A 21 -10.85 -2.83 1.59
C VAL A 21 -12.21 -3.22 2.14
N ALA A 22 -13.26 -2.45 1.84
CA ALA A 22 -14.58 -2.66 2.41
C ALA A 22 -15.27 -3.94 1.92
N GLU A 23 -15.24 -4.18 0.60
CA GLU A 23 -15.98 -5.28 -0.04
C GLU A 23 -15.24 -6.62 0.01
N LEU A 24 -13.91 -6.59 0.17
CA LEU A 24 -13.07 -7.80 0.18
C LEU A 24 -12.49 -8.15 1.55
N ASP A 25 -12.91 -7.46 2.63
CA ASP A 25 -12.37 -7.73 3.98
C ASP A 25 -12.57 -9.20 4.41
N TRP A 26 -13.62 -9.86 3.91
CA TRP A 26 -13.91 -11.27 4.19
C TRP A 26 -12.83 -12.24 3.66
N LEU A 27 -12.00 -11.83 2.70
CA LEU A 27 -10.86 -12.62 2.20
C LEU A 27 -9.65 -12.60 3.15
N ARG A 28 -9.61 -11.65 4.09
CA ARG A 28 -8.47 -11.43 4.97
C ARG A 28 -8.50 -12.38 6.17
N ALA A 29 -7.34 -12.91 6.54
CA ALA A 29 -7.19 -13.60 7.82
C ALA A 29 -7.34 -12.63 9.00
N THR A 30 -7.97 -13.08 10.09
CA THR A 30 -8.05 -12.31 11.34
C THR A 30 -6.63 -12.05 11.87
N PRO A 31 -6.28 -10.80 12.26
CA PRO A 31 -4.96 -10.51 12.76
C PRO A 31 -4.74 -11.20 14.11
N THR A 32 -3.54 -11.72 14.32
CA THR A 32 -3.18 -12.32 15.61
C THR A 32 -3.04 -11.23 16.67
N GLY A 33 -3.18 -11.59 17.96
CA GLY A 33 -2.96 -10.66 19.06
C GLY A 33 -1.57 -10.02 19.04
N ALA A 34 -0.55 -10.79 18.61
CA ALA A 34 0.82 -10.28 18.44
C ALA A 34 0.90 -9.22 17.33
N GLU A 35 0.19 -9.42 16.21
CA GLU A 35 0.15 -8.44 15.13
C GLU A 35 -0.54 -7.15 15.58
N LEU A 36 -1.68 -7.25 16.25
CA LEU A 36 -2.38 -6.09 16.81
C LEU A 36 -1.51 -5.31 17.79
N ALA A 37 -0.82 -6.00 18.71
CA ALA A 37 0.09 -5.36 19.66
C ALA A 37 1.25 -4.65 18.96
N ARG A 38 1.84 -5.29 17.95
CA ARG A 38 2.91 -4.70 17.12
C ARG A 38 2.44 -3.42 16.43
N ARG A 39 1.24 -3.38 15.88
CA ARG A 39 0.68 -2.18 15.24
C ARG A 39 0.40 -1.07 16.24
N ARG A 40 -0.14 -1.39 17.42
CA ARG A 40 -0.42 -0.41 18.49
C ARG A 40 0.84 0.25 19.07
N ALA A 41 1.98 -0.41 19.00
CA ALA A 41 3.27 0.15 19.45
C ALA A 41 3.64 1.47 18.71
N ALA A 42 3.04 1.73 17.55
CA ALA A 42 3.24 2.96 16.79
C ALA A 42 2.50 4.20 17.33
N ARG A 43 1.78 4.10 18.47
CA ARG A 43 0.97 5.19 19.06
C ARG A 43 -0.06 5.75 18.08
N LEU A 44 -1.02 4.90 17.74
CA LEU A 44 -2.07 5.20 16.78
C LEU A 44 -2.97 6.35 17.23
N THR A 45 -3.45 7.14 16.28
CA THR A 45 -4.58 8.07 16.49
C THR A 45 -5.87 7.29 16.73
N SER A 46 -6.93 7.97 17.19
CA SER A 46 -8.25 7.34 17.34
C SER A 46 -8.81 6.80 16.02
N SER A 47 -8.58 7.48 14.89
CA SER A 47 -8.98 7.01 13.55
C SER A 47 -8.25 5.72 13.16
N GLN A 48 -6.93 5.69 13.39
CA GLN A 48 -6.08 4.54 13.09
C GLN A 48 -6.40 3.34 13.99
N GLU A 49 -6.74 3.56 15.26
CA GLU A 49 -7.19 2.48 16.15
C GLU A 49 -8.53 1.90 15.70
N ALA A 50 -9.49 2.75 15.31
CA ALA A 50 -10.77 2.29 14.75
C ALA A 50 -10.56 1.48 13.47
N ASN A 51 -9.64 1.93 12.60
CA ASN A 51 -9.25 1.19 11.40
C ASN A 51 -8.58 -0.14 11.73
N LEU A 52 -7.68 -0.18 12.72
CA LEU A 52 -7.03 -1.41 13.16
C LEU A 52 -8.05 -2.44 13.67
N LEU A 53 -9.03 -2.00 14.47
CA LEU A 53 -10.08 -2.87 15.00
C LEU A 53 -11.00 -3.40 13.90
N ARG A 54 -11.39 -2.54 12.96
CA ARG A 54 -12.35 -2.89 11.90
C ARG A 54 -11.72 -3.68 10.76
N TRP A 55 -10.56 -3.23 10.28
CA TRP A 55 -9.92 -3.69 9.04
C TRP A 55 -8.62 -4.46 9.28
N GLY A 56 -8.19 -4.63 10.54
CA GLY A 56 -6.93 -5.30 10.88
C GLY A 56 -5.66 -4.49 10.54
N TYR A 57 -5.80 -3.27 10.02
CA TYR A 57 -4.68 -2.41 9.65
C TYR A 57 -5.02 -0.92 9.85
N PRO A 58 -4.12 -0.09 10.41
CA PRO A 58 -4.46 1.28 10.78
C PRO A 58 -4.47 2.27 9.60
N TYR A 59 -3.68 2.03 8.55
CA TYR A 59 -3.45 2.99 7.45
C TYR A 59 -4.30 2.66 6.21
N VAL A 60 -5.59 2.41 6.41
CA VAL A 60 -6.61 2.22 5.37
C VAL A 60 -7.60 3.40 5.37
N MET A 61 -8.55 3.39 4.44
CA MET A 61 -9.56 4.44 4.31
C MET A 61 -8.90 5.83 4.17
N ASP A 62 -9.28 6.81 4.99
CA ASP A 62 -8.75 8.18 4.88
C ASP A 62 -7.27 8.31 5.24
N GLU A 63 -6.69 7.27 5.86
CA GLU A 63 -5.25 7.17 6.15
C GLU A 63 -4.46 6.58 4.97
N PHE A 64 -5.14 6.04 3.95
CA PHE A 64 -4.48 5.42 2.80
C PHE A 64 -3.83 6.47 1.91
N ARG A 65 -2.55 6.25 1.57
CA ARG A 65 -1.79 7.04 0.60
C ARG A 65 -1.11 6.08 -0.36
N PHE A 66 -1.54 6.07 -1.62
CA PHE A 66 -0.95 5.19 -2.62
C PHE A 66 0.52 5.53 -2.82
N HIS A 67 1.36 4.50 -2.81
CA HIS A 67 2.77 4.60 -3.15
C HIS A 67 3.29 3.26 -3.65
N MET A 68 4.29 3.29 -4.52
CA MET A 68 5.05 2.11 -4.93
C MET A 68 6.43 2.17 -4.30
N THR A 69 6.67 1.33 -3.30
CA THR A 69 7.95 1.26 -2.59
C THR A 69 9.07 0.84 -3.54
N LEU A 70 10.13 1.64 -3.61
CA LEU A 70 11.33 1.36 -4.41
C LEU A 70 12.48 0.84 -3.55
N THR A 71 12.50 1.17 -2.26
CA THR A 71 13.59 0.78 -1.35
C THR A 71 13.08 0.41 0.03
N GLY A 72 13.91 -0.29 0.81
CA GLY A 72 13.76 -0.34 2.27
C GLY A 72 14.12 0.99 2.96
N LYS A 73 14.22 0.96 4.29
CA LYS A 73 14.68 2.11 5.08
C LYS A 73 16.11 2.49 4.69
N LEU A 74 16.33 3.78 4.40
CA LEU A 74 17.62 4.37 4.07
C LEU A 74 17.87 5.53 5.02
N THR A 75 19.15 5.81 5.32
CA THR A 75 19.58 6.90 6.22
C THR A 75 20.81 7.62 5.66
N GLY A 76 20.94 8.91 5.99
CA GLY A 76 22.09 9.73 5.62
C GLY A 76 22.37 9.75 4.10
N THR A 77 23.65 9.73 3.74
CA THR A 77 24.13 9.81 2.34
C THR A 77 23.57 8.71 1.44
N ARG A 78 23.22 7.53 2.00
CA ARG A 78 22.62 6.44 1.22
C ARG A 78 21.28 6.83 0.61
N CYS A 79 20.50 7.69 1.28
CA CYS A 79 19.23 8.17 0.75
C CYS A 79 19.45 9.01 -0.50
N LEU A 80 20.37 9.98 -0.44
CA LEU A 80 20.71 10.87 -1.55
C LEU A 80 21.27 10.08 -2.76
N LEU A 81 22.19 9.15 -2.51
CA LEU A 81 22.76 8.33 -3.57
C LEU A 81 21.71 7.44 -4.24
N ALA A 82 20.83 6.82 -3.44
CA ALA A 82 19.75 6.00 -3.98
C ALA A 82 18.76 6.83 -4.79
N GLU A 83 18.40 8.02 -4.31
CA GLU A 83 17.49 8.91 -5.01
C GLU A 83 18.05 9.34 -6.38
N THR A 84 19.30 9.80 -6.42
CA THR A 84 19.97 10.15 -7.69
C THR A 84 20.04 8.95 -8.64
N ALA A 85 20.43 7.78 -8.11
CA ALA A 85 20.55 6.57 -8.92
C ALA A 85 19.20 6.10 -9.48
N ILE A 86 18.12 6.26 -8.72
CA ILE A 86 16.75 5.94 -9.12
C ILE A 86 16.26 6.95 -10.16
N ARG A 87 16.41 8.26 -9.92
CA ARG A 87 16.01 9.30 -10.87
C ARG A 87 16.68 9.14 -12.22
N ASN A 88 17.95 8.76 -12.25
CA ASN A 88 18.70 8.54 -13.49
C ASN A 88 18.31 7.25 -14.25
N ARG A 89 17.63 6.30 -13.59
CA ARG A 89 17.24 5.01 -14.17
C ARG A 89 15.74 4.89 -14.44
N LEU A 90 14.92 5.70 -13.77
CA LEU A 90 13.50 5.71 -14.00
C LEU A 90 13.22 6.19 -15.43
N PRO A 91 12.44 5.43 -16.22
CA PRO A 91 11.99 5.91 -17.52
C PRO A 91 11.00 7.08 -17.32
N GLU A 92 10.71 7.78 -18.40
CA GLU A 92 9.57 8.68 -18.42
C GLU A 92 8.29 7.88 -18.15
N LEU A 93 7.57 8.24 -17.08
CA LEU A 93 6.31 7.63 -16.73
C LEU A 93 5.19 8.33 -17.51
N PRO A 94 4.20 7.59 -18.04
CA PRO A 94 3.09 8.18 -18.76
C PRO A 94 2.30 9.14 -17.86
N ARG A 95 1.74 10.18 -18.50
CA ARG A 95 0.89 11.19 -17.85
C ARG A 95 -0.35 11.41 -18.72
N PRO A 96 -1.54 10.93 -18.30
CA PRO A 96 -1.82 10.23 -17.03
C PRO A 96 -1.17 8.83 -16.95
N PHE A 97 -1.02 8.32 -15.73
CA PHE A 97 -0.64 6.93 -15.50
C PHE A 97 -1.92 6.11 -15.31
N ASP A 98 -2.23 5.25 -16.28
CA ASP A 98 -3.47 4.48 -16.27
C ASP A 98 -3.32 3.19 -15.46
N MET A 99 -4.21 2.98 -14.50
CA MET A 99 -4.34 1.71 -13.80
C MET A 99 -5.28 0.80 -14.59
N ALA A 100 -4.72 -0.21 -15.26
CA ALA A 100 -5.48 -1.11 -16.11
C ALA A 100 -6.09 -2.31 -15.35
N GLU A 101 -5.51 -2.71 -14.22
CA GLU A 101 -5.89 -3.94 -13.54
C GLU A 101 -5.60 -3.91 -12.04
N ILE A 102 -6.30 -4.78 -11.31
CA ILE A 102 -6.00 -5.15 -9.93
C ILE A 102 -5.69 -6.64 -9.87
N ALA A 103 -4.84 -7.04 -8.93
CA ALA A 103 -4.49 -8.43 -8.70
C ALA A 103 -4.92 -8.86 -7.29
N LEU A 104 -5.63 -9.98 -7.19
CA LEU A 104 -5.80 -10.69 -5.93
C LEU A 104 -4.54 -11.53 -5.68
N VAL A 105 -3.92 -11.35 -4.52
CA VAL A 105 -2.69 -12.05 -4.16
C VAL A 105 -2.86 -12.83 -2.85
N GLY A 106 -2.25 -14.01 -2.78
CA GLY A 106 -2.19 -14.84 -1.59
C GLY A 106 -0.78 -14.87 -1.02
N GLU A 107 -0.64 -14.79 0.31
CA GLU A 107 0.63 -14.99 1.00
C GLU A 107 0.92 -16.49 1.13
N ARG A 108 2.11 -16.91 0.73
CA ARG A 108 2.58 -18.29 0.90
C ARG A 108 3.19 -18.51 2.29
N ALA A 109 3.42 -19.77 2.63
CA ALA A 109 4.07 -20.15 3.89
C ALA A 109 5.50 -19.59 4.07
N ASP A 110 6.17 -19.19 2.98
CA ASP A 110 7.49 -18.53 2.99
C ASP A 110 7.39 -17.00 3.16
N GLY A 111 6.19 -16.44 3.37
CA GLY A 111 5.92 -15.02 3.53
C GLY A 111 5.91 -14.22 2.23
N MET A 112 5.99 -14.89 1.08
CA MET A 112 6.00 -14.24 -0.23
C MET A 112 4.61 -14.31 -0.88
N PHE A 113 4.22 -13.25 -1.57
CA PHE A 113 2.96 -13.23 -2.32
C PHE A 113 3.06 -13.98 -3.65
N HIS A 114 1.95 -14.60 -4.08
CA HIS A 114 1.73 -15.01 -5.46
C HIS A 114 0.40 -14.44 -5.98
N THR A 115 0.30 -14.23 -7.29
CA THR A 115 -0.95 -13.82 -7.93
C THR A 115 -1.92 -14.99 -7.96
N LEU A 116 -3.12 -14.80 -7.40
CA LEU A 116 -4.23 -15.73 -7.52
C LEU A 116 -4.99 -15.45 -8.81
N ASN A 117 -5.44 -14.20 -8.99
CA ASN A 117 -6.18 -13.74 -10.17
C ASN A 117 -5.82 -12.28 -10.51
N ARG A 118 -6.09 -11.88 -11.76
CA ARG A 118 -6.06 -10.48 -12.22
C ARG A 118 -7.41 -10.09 -12.78
N TYR A 119 -7.82 -8.85 -12.54
CA TYR A 119 -9.08 -8.29 -12.99
C TYR A 119 -8.81 -6.96 -13.67
N ALA A 120 -9.25 -6.83 -14.92
CA ALA A 120 -9.20 -5.55 -15.62
C ALA A 120 -10.14 -4.55 -14.94
N LEU A 121 -9.67 -3.31 -14.77
CA LEU A 121 -10.50 -2.18 -14.38
C LEU A 121 -11.22 -1.71 -15.64
N ILE A 122 -12.48 -2.14 -15.79
CA ILE A 122 -13.23 -1.99 -17.04
C ILE A 122 -14.01 -0.67 -17.17
N GLY A 123 -14.02 0.18 -16.13
CA GLY A 123 -14.66 1.49 -16.16
C GLY A 123 -16.17 1.44 -16.32
#